data_AF-A0A2Z4FG03-F1
#
_entry.id   AF-A0A2Z4FG03-F1
#
_cell.length_a   1.000
_cell.length_b   1.000
_cell.length_c   1.000
_cell.angle_alpha   90.00
_cell.angle_beta   90.00
_cell.angle_gamma   90.00
#
_symmetry.space_group_name_H-M   'P 1'
#
loop_
_entity.id
_entity.type
_entity.pdbx_description
1 polymer ?
#
loop_
_entity_poly.entity_id
_entity_poly.type
_entity_poly.pdbx_seq_one_letter_code
_entity_poly.pdbx_strand_id
1 'polypeptide(L)'
;MKEMMRPKYAQLFTAALLVACAGLGACATPSDPSLSPQERAFQRGQTTIRAGVKDASEESASVEEFVVRARQNPCQCDAPPDEIYIHERWTRVYFEGDKAVLGALRKAHAGAEERARIETLLVRGALGARTRPSPRGIAYPVFEVRALD
;
A
#
# COMPACT_ATOMS: atom_id res chain seq x y z
N MET A 1 73.51 14.27 -3.65
CA MET A 1 72.09 14.54 -3.29
C MET A 1 71.87 13.96 -1.89
N LYS A 2 72.16 14.73 -0.83
CA LYS A 2 71.18 15.36 0.10
C LYS A 2 70.10 14.36 0.55
N GLU A 3 70.34 13.61 1.62
CA GLU A 3 69.96 13.90 3.03
C GLU A 3 68.46 13.92 3.33
N MET A 4 68.05 12.95 4.16
CA MET A 4 67.13 13.02 5.30
C MET A 4 66.05 14.13 5.34
N MET A 5 64.78 13.72 5.47
CA MET A 5 63.88 14.19 6.55
C MET A 5 62.53 13.43 6.53
N ARG A 6 62.27 12.64 7.59
CA ARG A 6 60.98 12.66 8.31
C ARG A 6 61.25 13.50 9.59
N PRO A 7 60.29 13.89 10.48
CA PRO A 7 58.87 13.50 10.58
C PRO A 7 57.92 14.63 11.15
N LYS A 8 56.66 14.24 11.41
CA LYS A 8 55.72 14.67 12.47
C LYS A 8 54.82 15.93 12.31
N TYR A 9 53.57 15.72 12.77
CA TYR A 9 52.59 16.64 13.35
C TYR A 9 51.65 17.41 12.40
N ALA A 10 50.40 16.97 12.32
CA ALA A 10 49.24 17.69 12.88
C ALA A 10 47.96 16.88 12.54
N GLN A 11 47.33 16.17 13.49
CA GLN A 11 46.35 16.75 14.41
C GLN A 11 45.24 17.52 13.67
N LEU A 12 44.08 16.89 13.48
CA LEU A 12 42.90 17.09 14.32
C LEU A 12 41.66 16.59 13.59
N PHE A 13 41.04 15.57 14.19
CA PHE A 13 39.65 15.22 14.02
C PHE A 13 38.79 16.50 14.14
N THR A 14 38.16 16.92 13.05
CA THR A 14 37.09 17.92 13.08
C THR A 14 35.84 17.32 13.72
N ALA A 15 35.85 17.29 15.05
CA ALA A 15 34.65 17.28 15.86
C ALA A 15 34.12 18.71 15.94
N ALA A 16 32.89 18.94 15.46
CA ALA A 16 31.97 19.97 15.95
C ALA A 16 30.68 19.99 15.10
N LEU A 17 29.84 18.95 15.21
CA LEU A 17 28.42 19.06 14.90
C LEU A 17 27.70 19.42 16.21
N LEU A 18 27.83 20.69 16.60
CA LEU A 18 27.20 21.24 17.79
C LEU A 18 26.57 22.58 17.39
N VAL A 19 25.33 22.78 17.84
CA VAL A 19 24.54 24.03 17.82
C VAL A 19 23.61 24.21 16.60
N ALA A 20 22.44 23.58 16.71
CA ALA A 20 21.17 24.20 16.30
C ALA A 20 20.02 23.75 17.22
N CYS A 21 20.26 23.77 18.54
CA CYS A 21 19.20 23.75 19.55
C CYS A 21 18.95 25.19 20.02
N ALA A 22 18.26 25.97 19.21
CA ALA A 22 17.77 27.30 19.60
C ALA A 22 16.46 27.59 18.87
N GLY A 23 15.38 27.05 19.43
CA GLY A 23 14.01 27.27 19.01
C GLY A 23 13.04 26.96 20.16
N LEU A 24 13.34 27.47 21.35
CA LEU A 24 12.39 27.52 22.47
C LEU A 24 11.33 28.56 22.14
N GLY A 25 10.06 28.16 22.10
CA GLY A 25 8.98 29.15 22.08
C GLY A 25 7.62 28.67 21.61
N ALA A 26 7.06 27.62 22.23
CA ALA A 26 5.64 27.56 22.58
C ALA A 26 5.36 26.26 23.34
N CYS A 27 5.62 26.26 24.65
CA CYS A 27 4.87 25.39 25.57
C CYS A 27 3.42 25.88 25.56
N ALA A 28 2.63 25.43 24.58
CA ALA A 28 1.19 25.59 24.60
C ALA A 28 0.63 24.66 25.69
N THR A 29 0.64 25.15 26.93
CA THR A 29 -0.12 24.56 28.03
C THR A 29 -1.40 25.36 28.17
N PRO A 30 -2.53 24.87 27.62
CA PRO A 30 -3.80 25.01 28.31
C PRO A 30 -4.15 23.60 28.76
N SER A 31 -3.67 23.22 29.94
CA SER A 31 -4.04 21.94 30.55
C SER A 31 -4.80 22.28 31.80
N ASP A 32 -6.06 21.86 31.83
CA ASP A 32 -6.90 21.82 33.01
C ASP A 32 -6.05 21.41 34.24
N PRO A 33 -5.95 22.26 35.28
CA PRO A 33 -5.09 22.01 36.43
C PRO A 33 -5.53 20.81 37.27
N SER A 34 -6.66 20.19 36.95
CA SER A 34 -7.18 19.00 37.64
C SER A 34 -6.55 17.67 37.22
N LEU A 35 -5.81 17.61 36.10
CA LEU A 35 -5.27 16.35 35.57
C LEU A 35 -3.83 16.08 36.04
N SER A 36 -3.61 14.88 36.57
CA SER A 36 -2.28 14.42 36.95
C SER A 36 -1.33 14.36 35.74
N PRO A 37 0.00 14.47 35.94
CA PRO A 37 0.97 14.31 34.87
C PRO A 37 0.81 13.03 34.04
N GLN A 38 0.37 11.94 34.67
CA GLN A 38 0.14 10.64 34.01
C GLN A 38 -1.09 10.66 33.11
N GLU A 39 -2.20 11.26 33.56
CA GLU A 39 -3.42 11.39 32.75
C GLU A 39 -3.20 12.27 31.51
N ARG A 40 -2.36 13.31 31.65
CA ARG A 40 -1.97 14.16 30.52
C ARG A 40 -1.13 13.43 29.48
N ALA A 41 -0.17 12.62 29.93
CA ALA A 41 0.62 11.78 29.02
C ALA A 41 -0.26 10.75 28.30
N PHE A 42 -1.22 10.17 29.01
CA PHE A 42 -2.17 9.21 28.45
C PHE A 42 -3.12 9.84 27.42
N GLN A 43 -3.70 11.00 27.69
CA GLN A 43 -4.54 11.72 26.73
C GLN A 43 -3.78 12.11 25.47
N ARG A 44 -2.56 12.65 25.62
CA ARG A 44 -1.70 12.98 24.45
C ARG A 44 -1.39 11.73 23.63
N GLY A 45 -1.06 10.61 24.29
CA GLY A 45 -0.86 9.33 23.63
C GLY A 45 -2.08 8.88 22.84
N GLN A 46 -3.28 8.97 23.41
CA GLN A 46 -4.52 8.63 22.72
C GLN A 46 -4.81 9.53 21.52
N THR A 47 -4.57 10.84 21.63
CA THR A 47 -4.77 11.79 20.52
C THR A 47 -3.81 11.49 19.38
N THR A 48 -2.54 11.22 19.68
CA THR A 48 -1.53 10.85 18.66
C THR A 48 -1.88 9.53 17.98
N ILE A 49 -2.34 8.53 18.73
CA ILE A 49 -2.78 7.24 18.15
C ILE A 49 -3.99 7.45 17.25
N ARG A 50 -5.00 8.22 17.68
CA ARG A 50 -6.19 8.49 16.86
C ARG A 50 -5.87 9.29 15.61
N ALA A 51 -4.96 10.26 15.69
CA ALA A 51 -4.48 11.01 14.54
C ALA A 51 -3.74 10.08 13.56
N GLY A 52 -2.81 9.25 14.04
CA GLY A 52 -2.11 8.28 13.19
C GLY A 52 -3.03 7.25 12.54
N VAL A 53 -4.08 6.79 13.25
CA VAL A 53 -5.12 5.91 12.67
C VAL A 53 -5.94 6.63 11.60
N LYS A 54 -6.26 7.91 11.82
CA LYS A 54 -7.01 8.71 10.85
C LYS A 54 -6.18 8.98 9.59
N ASP A 55 -4.93 9.38 9.74
CA ASP A 55 -4.02 9.69 8.62
C ASP A 55 -3.76 8.42 7.78
N ALA A 56 -3.53 7.27 8.44
CA ALA A 56 -3.41 5.98 7.75
C ALA A 56 -4.70 5.56 7.03
N SER A 57 -5.87 5.90 7.58
CA SER A 57 -7.16 5.63 6.95
C SER A 57 -7.43 6.55 5.76
N GLU A 58 -6.97 7.80 5.79
CA GLU A 58 -7.15 8.76 4.68
C GLU A 58 -6.20 8.45 3.52
N GLU A 59 -4.96 8.03 3.79
CA GLU A 59 -4.00 7.59 2.77
C GLU A 59 -4.45 6.27 2.10
N SER A 60 -5.05 5.35 2.88
CA SER A 60 -5.64 4.11 2.37
C SER A 60 -6.96 4.29 1.61
N ALA A 61 -7.57 5.47 1.66
CA ALA A 61 -8.86 5.73 1.01
C ALA A 61 -8.74 6.07 -0.49
N SER A 62 -7.53 6.36 -0.98
CA SER A 62 -7.30 6.46 -2.42
C SER A 62 -7.13 5.06 -3.01
N VAL A 63 -8.16 4.60 -3.73
CA VAL A 63 -8.06 3.37 -4.51
C VAL A 63 -7.24 3.71 -5.75
N GLU A 64 -5.91 3.68 -5.62
CA GLU A 64 -5.01 3.90 -6.75
C GLU A 64 -5.29 2.85 -7.84
N GLU A 65 -5.39 3.29 -9.08
CA GLU A 65 -5.49 2.38 -10.21
C GLU A 65 -4.10 1.81 -10.52
N PHE A 66 -4.01 0.50 -10.74
CA PHE A 66 -2.77 -0.19 -11.07
C PHE A 66 -3.00 -1.26 -12.13
N VAL A 67 -1.90 -1.66 -12.78
CA VAL A 67 -1.90 -2.71 -13.80
C VAL A 67 -1.55 -4.04 -13.16
N VAL A 68 -2.41 -5.03 -13.34
CA VAL A 68 -2.22 -6.40 -12.84
C VAL A 68 -2.21 -7.41 -13.96
N ARG A 69 -1.59 -8.56 -13.71
CA ARG A 69 -1.81 -9.75 -14.52
C ARG A 69 -3.12 -10.39 -14.09
N ALA A 70 -4.03 -10.58 -15.04
CA ALA A 70 -5.30 -11.28 -14.87
C ALA A 70 -5.28 -12.61 -15.62
N ARG A 71 -5.97 -13.62 -15.10
CA ARG A 71 -6.20 -14.90 -15.79
C ARG A 71 -7.57 -15.46 -15.43
N GLN A 72 -8.06 -16.36 -16.28
CA GLN A 72 -9.21 -17.19 -15.96
C GLN A 72 -8.71 -18.55 -15.46
N ASN A 73 -9.20 -18.95 -14.27
CA ASN A 73 -8.91 -20.22 -13.62
C ASN A 73 -10.22 -20.84 -13.09
N PRO A 74 -11.02 -21.46 -13.99
CA PRO A 74 -12.28 -22.08 -13.60
C PRO A 74 -12.05 -23.16 -12.55
N CYS A 75 -12.84 -23.13 -11.48
CA CYS A 75 -12.77 -24.09 -10.38
C CYS A 75 -14.03 -24.96 -10.34
N GLN A 76 -13.93 -26.13 -9.70
CA GLN A 76 -15.08 -27.01 -9.43
C GLN A 76 -15.91 -26.56 -8.21
N CYS A 77 -15.54 -25.46 -7.56
CA CYS A 77 -16.24 -24.88 -6.42
C CYS A 77 -16.91 -23.55 -6.78
N ASP A 78 -17.63 -22.95 -5.82
CA ASP A 78 -18.39 -21.72 -6.00
C ASP A 78 -17.53 -20.44 -6.01
N ALA A 79 -16.21 -20.55 -6.07
CA ALA A 79 -15.32 -19.39 -6.14
C ALA A 79 -15.40 -18.73 -7.53
N PRO A 80 -15.15 -17.40 -7.65
CA PRO A 80 -15.08 -16.78 -8.96
C PRO A 80 -13.95 -17.39 -9.79
N PRO A 81 -14.15 -17.53 -11.12
CA PRO A 81 -13.13 -18.08 -12.01
C PRO A 81 -11.99 -17.09 -12.26
N ASP A 82 -12.18 -15.80 -12.00
CA ASP A 82 -11.23 -14.75 -12.31
C ASP A 82 -10.16 -14.61 -11.21
N GLU A 83 -8.90 -14.49 -11.61
CA GLU A 83 -7.76 -14.29 -10.72
C GLU A 83 -6.88 -13.13 -11.18
N ILE A 84 -6.41 -12.33 -10.22
CA ILE A 84 -5.39 -11.29 -10.43
C ILE A 84 -4.13 -11.60 -9.63
N TYR A 85 -2.96 -11.26 -10.17
CA TYR A 85 -1.69 -11.42 -9.48
C TYR A 85 -1.36 -10.15 -8.69
N ILE A 86 -1.51 -10.23 -7.37
CA ILE A 86 -1.27 -9.15 -6.42
C ILE A 86 -0.59 -9.72 -5.18
N HIS A 87 0.28 -8.94 -4.53
CA HIS A 87 1.00 -9.38 -3.33
C HIS A 87 1.68 -10.75 -3.51
N GLU A 88 2.37 -10.92 -4.65
CA GLU A 88 3.11 -12.14 -5.03
C GLU A 88 2.26 -13.42 -5.14
N ARG A 89 0.93 -13.31 -5.18
CA ARG A 89 0.02 -14.45 -5.28
C ARG A 89 -1.15 -14.22 -6.24
N TRP A 90 -1.70 -15.30 -6.75
CA TRP A 90 -2.99 -15.27 -7.46
C TRP A 90 -4.13 -15.14 -6.45
N THR A 91 -4.91 -14.07 -6.58
CA THR A 91 -6.06 -13.78 -5.72
C THR A 91 -7.33 -13.84 -6.57
N ARG A 92 -8.29 -14.65 -6.13
CA ARG A 92 -9.61 -14.75 -6.77
C ARG A 92 -10.42 -13.49 -6.54
N VAL A 93 -10.98 -12.94 -7.60
CA VAL A 93 -11.75 -11.69 -7.58
C VAL A 93 -13.00 -11.82 -8.42
N TYR A 94 -13.97 -10.94 -8.21
CA TYR A 94 -14.99 -10.66 -9.21
C TYR A 94 -14.58 -9.43 -10.02
N PHE A 95 -14.59 -9.56 -11.35
CA PHE A 95 -14.45 -8.39 -12.21
C PHE A 95 -15.76 -7.61 -12.32
N GLU A 96 -15.67 -6.31 -12.06
CA GLU A 96 -16.72 -5.32 -12.30
C GLU A 96 -16.15 -4.15 -13.11
N GLY A 97 -16.99 -3.34 -13.73
CA GLY A 97 -16.55 -2.23 -14.57
C GLY A 97 -17.46 -2.01 -15.77
N ASP A 98 -16.94 -1.30 -16.76
CA ASP A 98 -17.67 -1.03 -18.00
C ASP A 98 -17.98 -2.33 -18.77
N LYS A 99 -19.19 -2.43 -19.32
CA LYS A 99 -19.66 -3.65 -20.02
C LYS A 99 -18.85 -3.95 -21.28
N ALA A 100 -18.39 -2.93 -22.00
CA ALA A 100 -17.60 -3.13 -23.21
C ALA A 100 -16.20 -3.64 -22.85
N VAL A 101 -15.58 -3.09 -21.80
CA VAL A 101 -14.27 -3.53 -21.31
C VAL A 101 -14.35 -4.97 -20.77
N LEU A 102 -15.33 -5.28 -19.93
CA LEU A 102 -15.55 -6.66 -19.45
C LEU A 102 -15.88 -7.63 -20.59
N GLY A 103 -16.59 -7.17 -21.61
CA GLY A 103 -16.86 -7.95 -22.81
C GLY A 103 -15.58 -8.28 -23.60
N ALA A 104 -14.67 -7.32 -23.74
CA ALA A 104 -13.37 -7.52 -24.37
C ALA A 104 -12.50 -8.49 -23.57
N LEU A 105 -12.48 -8.35 -22.24
CA LEU A 105 -11.73 -9.23 -21.35
C LEU A 105 -12.18 -10.70 -21.49
N ARG A 106 -13.49 -10.93 -21.48
CA ARG A 106 -14.06 -12.28 -21.66
C ARG A 106 -13.72 -12.87 -23.03
N LYS A 107 -13.76 -12.07 -24.10
CA LYS A 107 -13.38 -12.53 -25.44
C LYS A 107 -11.91 -12.92 -25.51
N ALA A 108 -11.03 -12.13 -24.89
CA ALA A 108 -9.61 -12.43 -24.83
C ALA A 108 -9.33 -13.75 -24.07
N HIS A 109 -10.02 -13.99 -22.95
CA HIS A 109 -9.91 -15.26 -22.23
C HIS A 109 -10.51 -16.45 -22.99
N ALA A 110 -11.66 -16.31 -23.65
CA ALA A 110 -12.25 -17.38 -24.45
C ALA A 110 -11.31 -17.83 -25.59
N GLY A 111 -10.64 -16.89 -26.26
CA GLY A 111 -9.64 -17.21 -27.27
C GLY A 111 -8.40 -17.92 -26.71
N ALA A 112 -8.10 -17.77 -25.42
CA ALA A 112 -7.01 -18.48 -24.74
C ALA A 112 -7.41 -19.92 -24.37
N GLU A 113 -8.67 -20.10 -23.92
CA GLU A 113 -9.24 -21.42 -23.63
C GLU A 113 -9.26 -22.32 -24.85
N GLU A 114 -9.65 -21.80 -26.02
CA GLU A 114 -9.60 -22.53 -27.30
C GLU A 114 -8.18 -23.03 -27.63
N ARG A 115 -7.16 -22.26 -27.24
CA ARG A 115 -5.75 -22.62 -27.42
C ARG A 115 -5.21 -23.53 -26.31
N ALA A 116 -6.06 -23.97 -25.38
CA ALA A 116 -5.73 -24.78 -24.20
C ALA A 116 -4.58 -24.19 -23.36
N ARG A 117 -4.51 -22.85 -23.28
CA ARG A 117 -3.47 -22.13 -22.54
C ARG A 117 -4.10 -21.19 -21.52
N ILE A 118 -3.57 -21.20 -20.30
CA ILE A 118 -3.84 -20.15 -19.33
C ILE A 118 -3.04 -18.93 -19.77
N GLU A 119 -3.67 -18.05 -20.56
CA GLU A 119 -3.06 -16.76 -20.92
C GLU A 119 -3.29 -15.75 -19.80
N THR A 120 -2.22 -15.02 -19.48
CA THR A 120 -2.30 -13.88 -18.56
C THR A 120 -2.42 -12.60 -19.37
N LEU A 121 -3.44 -11.80 -19.08
CA LEU A 121 -3.68 -10.49 -19.69
C LEU A 121 -3.25 -9.39 -18.73
N LEU A 122 -2.81 -8.24 -19.24
CA LEU A 122 -2.61 -7.06 -18.41
C LEU A 122 -3.92 -6.28 -18.35
N VAL A 123 -4.33 -5.96 -17.12
CA VAL A 123 -5.59 -5.28 -16.85
C VAL A 123 -5.33 -4.13 -15.92
N ARG A 124 -5.77 -2.94 -16.30
CA ARG A 124 -5.77 -1.75 -15.46
C ARG A 124 -7.05 -1.69 -14.65
N GLY A 125 -6.93 -1.46 -13.36
CA GLY A 125 -8.09 -1.34 -12.51
C GLY A 125 -7.73 -1.03 -11.07
N ALA A 126 -8.71 -1.18 -10.21
CA ALA A 126 -8.61 -0.78 -8.81
C ALA A 126 -9.18 -1.88 -7.91
N LEU A 127 -8.46 -2.21 -6.85
CA LEU A 127 -8.92 -3.13 -5.81
C LEU A 127 -9.34 -2.34 -4.59
N GLY A 128 -10.65 -2.14 -4.43
CA GLY A 128 -11.21 -1.46 -3.26
C GLY A 128 -11.56 -2.42 -2.12
N ALA A 129 -12.16 -1.89 -1.06
CA ALA A 129 -12.68 -2.67 0.08
C ALA A 129 -13.96 -3.48 -0.26
N ARG A 130 -14.49 -3.36 -1.48
CA ARG A 130 -15.73 -4.02 -1.90
C ARG A 130 -15.51 -5.54 -2.03
N THR A 131 -16.47 -6.29 -1.52
CA THR A 131 -16.52 -7.75 -1.67
C THR A 131 -17.89 -8.18 -2.19
N ARG A 132 -17.94 -9.35 -2.82
CA ARG A 132 -19.18 -9.98 -3.27
C ARG A 132 -19.20 -11.44 -2.79
N PRO A 133 -20.33 -11.92 -2.22
CA PRO A 133 -20.43 -13.31 -1.80
C PRO A 133 -20.53 -14.27 -2.99
N SER A 134 -19.93 -15.45 -2.85
CA SER A 134 -20.24 -16.61 -3.68
C SER A 134 -21.63 -17.19 -3.37
N PRO A 135 -22.14 -18.12 -4.19
CA PRO A 135 -23.35 -18.90 -3.85
C PRO A 135 -23.37 -19.52 -2.45
N ARG A 136 -22.21 -19.85 -1.87
CA ARG A 136 -22.08 -20.37 -0.48
C ARG A 136 -21.82 -19.30 0.58
N GLY A 137 -21.92 -18.02 0.22
CA GLY A 137 -21.71 -16.90 1.14
C GLY A 137 -20.24 -16.58 1.45
N ILE A 138 -19.27 -17.15 0.72
CA ILE A 138 -17.85 -16.82 0.89
C ILE A 138 -17.58 -15.49 0.18
N ALA A 139 -17.11 -14.49 0.92
CA ALA A 139 -16.81 -13.18 0.37
C ALA A 139 -15.49 -13.20 -0.45
N TYR A 140 -15.55 -12.69 -1.67
CA TYR A 140 -14.38 -12.47 -2.52
C TYR A 140 -14.24 -10.99 -2.86
N PRO A 141 -13.01 -10.46 -2.99
CA PRO A 141 -12.79 -9.09 -3.40
C PRO A 141 -13.35 -8.78 -4.79
N VAL A 142 -13.76 -7.53 -5.00
CA VAL A 142 -14.16 -7.02 -6.31
C VAL A 142 -13.00 -6.19 -6.87
N PHE A 143 -12.57 -6.53 -8.09
CA PHE A 143 -11.60 -5.74 -8.85
C PHE A 143 -12.33 -4.96 -9.94
N GLU A 144 -12.24 -3.64 -9.88
CA GLU A 144 -12.90 -2.74 -10.82
C GLU A 144 -12.01 -2.50 -12.04
N VAL A 145 -12.35 -3.15 -13.13
CA VAL A 145 -11.65 -3.10 -14.41
C VAL A 145 -11.97 -1.81 -15.13
N ARG A 146 -10.91 -1.09 -15.52
CA ARG A 146 -10.96 0.18 -16.23
C ARG A 146 -10.56 0.03 -17.69
N ALA A 147 -9.51 -0.75 -17.96
CA ALA A 147 -9.00 -0.97 -19.31
C ALA A 147 -8.24 -2.30 -19.41
N LEU A 148 -8.04 -2.75 -20.64
CA LEU A 148 -7.06 -3.77 -21.00
C LEU A 148 -5.81 -3.05 -21.49
N ASP A 149 -4.63 -3.44 -21.02
CA ASP A 149 -3.34 -2.90 -21.48
C ASP A 149 -2.68 -3.81 -22.53
#